data_AF-A0A3N8IG64-F1
#
_entry.id   AF-A0A3N8IG64-F1
#
_cell.length_a   1.000
_cell.length_b   1.000
_cell.length_c   1.000
_cell.angle_alpha   90.00
_cell.angle_beta   90.00
_cell.angle_gamma   90.00
#
_symmetry.space_group_name_H-M   'P 1'
#
loop_
_entity.id
_entity.type
_entity.pdbx_description
1 polymer ?
#
loop_
_entity_poly.entity_id
_entity_poly.type
_entity_poly.pdbx_seq_one_letter_code
_entity_poly.pdbx_strand_id
1 'polypeptide(L)'
;MPDTPVKSSSVTSPVSRKQRKTVLVSGRVVEAQLLEISWQGGVTVTRKQSAVAAPHWTSEASVVEIEKPDEFCHANGSQRPGAYLVKSKAGANNKVGIKLRVTKTKPDAPATMKLTGTLHGLTIEGDCPTALGEHQVTATVTNLPDTLAYYHGDASWKLSDAATGLSAAVTPATRLEVFVLLDRPGMPFGAGVWAEALRFLFKRASVAGAATAKAAIAKVTDYCHHGHGLRYDTISGAAHFGGDYAMAGGKFELMSYMQKRPLTPSGTSSHAGATDDGKTVNCYDQASAVFSLAAALGIKPGIYFQNPFGFINSTNLVGIGACNNPFFSSNGSTPTVAGDSPARTSFGNHAFAHLSHKVEDACAGPHHDEEVRAYLTVSIDAVASTRQFNRASNLQPPLAPSEYIEQIMMTTREFPGVGTVI
;
A
#
# COMPACT_ATOMS: atom_id res chain seq x y z
N MET A 1 -41.36 -35.42 46.84
CA MET A 1 -42.72 -34.98 47.22
C MET A 1 -42.73 -33.45 47.21
N PRO A 2 -43.82 -32.79 46.79
CA PRO A 2 -44.74 -33.06 45.68
C PRO A 2 -44.71 -31.90 44.65
N ASP A 3 -44.80 -32.15 43.36
CA ASP A 3 -46.03 -32.10 42.54
C ASP A 3 -47.03 -31.00 42.91
N THR A 4 -47.16 -30.00 42.03
CA THR A 4 -48.40 -29.23 41.89
C THR A 4 -48.60 -28.83 40.43
N PRO A 5 -49.67 -29.30 39.75
CA PRO A 5 -49.98 -28.91 38.39
C PRO A 5 -50.94 -27.71 38.37
N VAL A 6 -50.58 -26.65 37.63
CA VAL A 6 -51.52 -25.57 37.31
C VAL A 6 -52.09 -25.80 35.91
N LYS A 7 -53.36 -26.24 35.87
CA LYS A 7 -54.19 -26.20 34.67
C LYS A 7 -54.50 -24.74 34.34
N SER A 8 -54.05 -24.27 33.17
CA SER A 8 -54.66 -23.10 32.52
C SER A 8 -55.34 -23.55 31.23
N SER A 9 -56.67 -23.45 31.22
CA SER A 9 -57.50 -23.65 30.04
C SER A 9 -57.54 -22.33 29.27
N SER A 10 -56.80 -22.22 28.17
CA SER A 10 -56.97 -21.13 27.22
C SER A 10 -57.99 -21.53 26.16
N VAL A 11 -59.07 -20.76 26.12
CA VAL A 11 -60.11 -20.84 25.10
C VAL A 11 -59.53 -20.22 23.83
N THR A 12 -59.29 -21.05 22.81
CA THR A 12 -58.87 -20.61 21.48
C THR A 12 -60.10 -20.19 20.67
N SER A 13 -60.23 -18.88 20.46
CA SER A 13 -61.16 -18.31 19.47
C SER A 13 -60.78 -18.74 18.05
N PRO A 14 -61.76 -18.92 17.14
CA PRO A 14 -61.51 -19.40 15.79
C PRO A 14 -60.72 -18.36 14.98
N VAL A 15 -59.57 -18.77 14.47
CA VAL A 15 -58.73 -17.98 13.57
C VAL A 15 -59.51 -17.76 12.27
N SER A 16 -59.98 -16.52 12.09
CA SER A 16 -60.50 -16.00 10.81
C SER A 16 -59.43 -16.19 9.73
N ARG A 17 -59.69 -17.16 8.85
CA ARG A 17 -58.83 -17.52 7.72
C ARG A 17 -58.99 -16.43 6.64
N LYS A 18 -58.30 -15.30 6.81
CA LYS A 18 -58.13 -14.31 5.73
C LYS A 18 -57.51 -15.02 4.53
N GLN A 19 -58.26 -15.09 3.43
CA GLN A 19 -57.77 -15.60 2.15
C GLN A 19 -56.45 -14.88 1.81
N ARG A 20 -55.35 -15.64 1.77
CA ARG A 20 -54.08 -15.15 1.24
C ARG A 20 -54.31 -14.84 -0.24
N LYS A 21 -54.36 -13.56 -0.57
CA LYS A 21 -54.35 -13.08 -1.96
C LYS A 21 -53.06 -13.61 -2.58
N THR A 22 -53.18 -14.57 -3.50
CA THR A 22 -52.06 -15.07 -4.29
C THR A 22 -51.54 -13.90 -5.12
N VAL A 23 -50.49 -13.24 -4.64
CA VAL A 23 -49.77 -12.25 -5.43
C VAL A 23 -49.01 -13.05 -6.48
N LEU A 24 -49.51 -13.04 -7.72
CA LEU A 24 -48.71 -13.47 -8.86
C LEU A 24 -47.46 -12.58 -8.90
N VAL A 25 -46.33 -13.14 -8.48
CA VAL A 25 -45.04 -12.50 -8.70
C VAL A 25 -44.81 -12.55 -10.21
N SER A 26 -45.01 -11.41 -10.87
CA SER A 26 -44.72 -11.21 -12.29
C SER A 26 -43.37 -11.86 -12.63
N GLY A 27 -43.37 -12.84 -13.55
CA GLY A 27 -42.15 -13.51 -14.00
C GLY A 27 -41.12 -12.50 -14.51
N ARG A 28 -39.82 -12.79 -14.31
CA ARG A 28 -38.70 -11.92 -14.67
C ARG A 28 -38.87 -11.35 -16.09
N VAL A 29 -38.74 -10.02 -16.22
CA VAL A 29 -38.95 -9.31 -17.49
C VAL A 29 -37.72 -9.38 -18.39
N VAL A 30 -36.52 -9.40 -17.81
CA VAL A 30 -35.24 -9.52 -18.52
C VAL A 30 -34.34 -10.50 -17.75
N GLU A 31 -33.59 -11.34 -18.46
CA GLU A 31 -32.48 -12.13 -17.92
C GLU A 31 -31.20 -11.78 -18.68
N ALA A 32 -30.11 -11.52 -17.96
CA ALA A 32 -28.83 -11.19 -18.54
C ALA A 32 -27.68 -11.90 -17.83
N GLN A 33 -26.64 -12.21 -18.61
CA GLN A 33 -25.42 -12.85 -18.16
C GLN A 33 -24.21 -11.95 -18.38
N LEU A 34 -23.39 -11.72 -17.37
CA LEU A 34 -22.10 -11.06 -17.51
C LEU A 34 -21.08 -12.00 -18.16
N LEU A 35 -20.36 -11.45 -19.13
CA LEU A 35 -19.31 -12.14 -19.87
C LEU A 35 -17.93 -11.62 -19.50
N GLU A 36 -17.76 -10.29 -19.44
CA GLU A 36 -16.46 -9.65 -19.19
C GLU A 36 -16.59 -8.32 -18.46
N ILE A 37 -15.57 -7.97 -17.68
CA ILE A 37 -15.42 -6.65 -17.03
C ILE A 37 -14.01 -6.12 -17.30
N SER A 38 -13.90 -4.83 -17.61
CA SER A 38 -12.64 -4.15 -17.86
C SER A 38 -12.57 -2.82 -17.12
N TRP A 39 -11.65 -2.69 -16.18
CA TRP A 39 -11.32 -1.41 -15.58
C TRP A 39 -10.65 -0.48 -16.60
N GLN A 40 -11.11 0.77 -16.66
CA GLN A 40 -10.56 1.81 -17.54
C GLN A 40 -10.05 2.99 -16.71
N GLY A 41 -9.33 2.69 -15.63
CA GLY A 41 -8.92 3.66 -14.62
C GLY A 41 -7.72 4.55 -14.97
N GLY A 42 -7.11 4.32 -16.14
CA GLY A 42 -5.97 5.11 -16.62
C GLY A 42 -4.66 4.88 -15.85
N VAL A 43 -4.64 3.95 -14.89
CA VAL A 43 -3.44 3.50 -14.17
C VAL A 43 -3.13 2.07 -14.60
N THR A 44 -1.93 1.85 -15.13
CA THR A 44 -1.44 0.52 -15.46
C THR A 44 -1.04 -0.20 -14.18
N VAL A 45 -1.65 -1.35 -13.93
CA VAL A 45 -1.25 -2.26 -12.86
C VAL A 45 -0.45 -3.40 -13.49
N THR A 46 0.64 -3.79 -12.84
CA THR A 46 1.42 -4.97 -13.20
C THR A 46 1.30 -6.02 -12.10
N ARG A 47 1.51 -7.27 -12.47
CA ARG A 47 1.58 -8.41 -11.56
C ARG A 47 2.73 -9.29 -12.00
N LYS A 48 3.61 -9.68 -11.08
CA LYS A 48 4.88 -10.34 -11.45
C LYS A 48 5.60 -9.59 -12.58
N GLN A 49 5.68 -8.26 -12.45
CA GLN A 49 6.28 -7.32 -13.41
C GLN A 49 5.65 -7.31 -14.82
N SER A 50 4.53 -8.01 -15.03
CA SER A 50 3.81 -8.05 -16.31
C SER A 50 2.53 -7.22 -16.23
N ALA A 51 2.25 -6.41 -17.25
CA ALA A 51 1.03 -5.59 -17.29
C ALA A 51 -0.23 -6.47 -17.23
N VAL A 52 -1.17 -6.08 -16.36
CA VAL A 52 -2.49 -6.71 -16.28
C VAL A 52 -3.33 -6.21 -17.45
N ALA A 53 -3.52 -7.05 -18.45
CA ALA A 53 -4.38 -6.72 -19.59
C ALA A 53 -5.86 -6.93 -19.25
N ALA A 54 -6.72 -6.13 -19.88
CA ALA A 54 -8.16 -6.39 -19.96
C ALA A 54 -8.45 -7.72 -20.72
N PRO A 55 -9.59 -8.38 -20.49
CA PRO A 55 -10.61 -8.05 -19.49
C PRO A 55 -10.18 -8.42 -18.06
N HIS A 56 -10.48 -7.59 -17.08
CA HIS A 56 -10.10 -7.80 -15.68
C HIS A 56 -10.93 -8.89 -14.96
N TRP A 57 -11.98 -9.38 -15.62
CA TRP A 57 -12.73 -10.58 -15.23
C TRP A 57 -13.40 -11.17 -16.47
N THR A 58 -13.51 -12.50 -16.56
CA THR A 58 -14.28 -13.22 -17.58
C THR A 58 -15.12 -14.33 -16.95
N SER A 59 -16.22 -14.72 -17.59
CA SER A 59 -17.08 -15.81 -17.14
C SER A 59 -16.39 -17.19 -17.10
N GLU A 60 -15.28 -17.33 -17.81
CA GLU A 60 -14.46 -18.55 -17.85
C GLU A 60 -13.28 -18.52 -16.86
N ALA A 61 -13.00 -17.36 -16.25
CA ALA A 61 -11.88 -17.24 -15.33
C ALA A 61 -12.12 -18.09 -14.08
N SER A 62 -11.19 -19.01 -13.80
CA SER A 62 -11.14 -19.68 -12.52
C SER A 62 -10.96 -18.63 -11.42
N VAL A 63 -11.91 -18.57 -10.50
CA VAL A 63 -11.90 -17.68 -9.33
C VAL A 63 -10.88 -18.16 -8.29
N VAL A 64 -10.18 -19.28 -8.55
CA VAL A 64 -9.20 -19.86 -7.64
C VAL A 64 -7.99 -18.94 -7.55
N GLU A 65 -7.96 -18.19 -6.45
CA GLU A 65 -6.79 -17.49 -5.96
C GLU A 65 -5.68 -18.54 -5.76
N ILE A 66 -4.49 -18.29 -6.29
CA ILE A 66 -3.35 -19.17 -6.01
C ILE A 66 -3.01 -19.00 -4.52
N GLU A 67 -3.56 -19.88 -3.69
CA GLU A 67 -3.19 -20.12 -2.31
C GLU A 67 -1.87 -20.90 -2.26
N LYS A 68 -0.78 -20.32 -2.77
CA LYS A 68 0.54 -20.76 -2.31
C LYS A 68 0.85 -19.94 -1.06
N PRO A 69 0.94 -20.55 0.14
CA PRO A 69 1.09 -19.84 1.42
C PRO A 69 2.35 -18.99 1.54
N ASP A 70 3.30 -19.17 0.64
CA ASP A 70 4.66 -18.68 0.84
C ASP A 70 4.85 -17.23 0.37
N GLU A 71 3.85 -16.63 -0.29
CA GLU A 71 3.96 -15.28 -0.86
C GLU A 71 2.71 -14.45 -0.53
N PHE A 72 2.71 -13.83 0.64
CA PHE A 72 1.65 -12.92 1.10
C PHE A 72 1.26 -11.86 0.05
N CYS A 73 2.23 -11.36 -0.72
CA CYS A 73 2.00 -10.36 -1.76
C CYS A 73 1.20 -10.92 -2.96
N HIS A 74 1.29 -12.23 -3.21
CA HIS A 74 0.59 -12.92 -4.29
C HIS A 74 -0.72 -13.60 -3.84
N ALA A 75 -0.87 -13.86 -2.54
CA ALA A 75 -2.07 -14.45 -1.94
C ALA A 75 -3.20 -13.43 -1.74
N ASN A 76 -4.44 -13.90 -1.90
CA ASN A 76 -5.70 -13.20 -1.63
C ASN A 76 -5.95 -11.96 -2.50
N GLY A 77 -6.53 -12.16 -3.69
CA GLY A 77 -6.94 -11.09 -4.61
C GLY A 77 -7.14 -11.58 -6.04
N SER A 78 -7.71 -10.73 -6.89
CA SER A 78 -7.87 -11.00 -8.32
C SER A 78 -6.51 -11.22 -8.98
N GLN A 79 -6.44 -12.12 -9.95
CA GLN A 79 -5.26 -12.22 -10.80
C GLN A 79 -5.14 -11.02 -11.76
N ARG A 80 -6.21 -10.24 -11.91
CA ARG A 80 -6.33 -9.12 -12.84
C ARG A 80 -6.90 -7.87 -12.14
N PRO A 81 -6.21 -7.32 -11.12
CA PRO A 81 -6.66 -6.11 -10.44
C PRO A 81 -6.58 -4.87 -11.34
N GLY A 82 -7.41 -3.88 -11.07
CA GLY A 82 -7.31 -2.54 -11.67
C GLY A 82 -6.92 -1.47 -10.66
N ALA A 83 -6.70 -0.25 -11.13
CA ALA A 83 -6.52 0.91 -10.28
C ALA A 83 -7.19 2.15 -10.89
N TYR A 84 -7.77 2.97 -10.02
CA TYR A 84 -8.29 4.30 -10.29
C TYR A 84 -7.48 5.34 -9.52
N LEU A 85 -7.62 6.60 -9.91
CA LEU A 85 -7.23 7.73 -9.07
C LEU A 85 -8.40 8.13 -8.17
N VAL A 86 -8.10 8.81 -7.06
CA VAL A 86 -9.10 9.48 -6.22
C VAL A 86 -10.03 10.38 -7.04
N LYS A 87 -11.26 10.57 -6.56
CA LYS A 87 -12.33 11.30 -7.28
C LYS A 87 -11.89 12.65 -7.82
N SER A 88 -11.21 13.46 -7.01
CA SER A 88 -10.65 14.76 -7.40
C SER A 88 -9.67 14.71 -8.58
N LYS A 89 -9.10 13.55 -8.92
CA LYS A 89 -8.13 13.38 -10.03
C LYS A 89 -8.56 12.36 -11.09
N ALA A 90 -9.61 11.59 -10.86
CA ALA A 90 -10.07 10.56 -11.80
C ALA A 90 -10.50 11.16 -13.14
N GLY A 91 -11.11 12.36 -13.15
CA GLY A 91 -11.62 12.99 -14.36
C GLY A 91 -12.57 12.05 -15.12
N ALA A 92 -12.34 11.86 -16.42
CA ALA A 92 -13.09 10.92 -17.26
C ALA A 92 -12.63 9.45 -17.12
N ASN A 93 -11.57 9.16 -16.36
CA ASN A 93 -11.01 7.82 -16.21
C ASN A 93 -11.69 7.01 -15.11
N ASN A 94 -12.98 7.22 -14.84
CA ASN A 94 -13.76 6.44 -13.88
C ASN A 94 -14.67 5.42 -14.58
N LYS A 95 -14.30 4.98 -15.79
CA LYS A 95 -15.12 4.10 -16.63
C LYS A 95 -14.85 2.62 -16.39
N VAL A 96 -15.86 1.80 -16.67
CA VAL A 96 -15.83 0.34 -16.61
C VAL A 96 -16.43 -0.17 -17.91
N GLY A 97 -15.66 -0.92 -18.69
CA GLY A 97 -16.18 -1.65 -19.85
C GLY A 97 -16.83 -2.94 -19.38
N ILE A 98 -18.07 -3.18 -19.76
CA ILE A 98 -18.85 -4.36 -19.36
C ILE A 98 -19.38 -5.03 -20.62
N LYS A 99 -19.09 -6.32 -20.77
CA LYS A 99 -19.69 -7.15 -21.80
C LYS A 99 -20.71 -8.08 -21.14
N LEU A 100 -21.94 -8.06 -21.62
CA LEU A 100 -23.02 -8.92 -21.13
C LEU A 100 -23.85 -9.46 -22.28
N ARG A 101 -24.63 -10.51 -22.01
CA ARG A 101 -25.58 -11.11 -22.94
C ARG A 101 -26.97 -11.10 -22.32
N VAL A 102 -27.93 -10.47 -22.98
CA VAL A 102 -29.35 -10.59 -22.63
C VAL A 102 -29.87 -11.88 -23.24
N THR A 103 -30.29 -12.81 -22.38
CA THR A 103 -30.72 -14.17 -22.77
C THR A 103 -32.24 -14.30 -22.84
N LYS A 104 -32.98 -13.46 -22.13
CA LYS A 104 -34.45 -13.35 -22.21
C LYS A 104 -34.90 -11.92 -22.06
N THR A 105 -35.93 -11.53 -22.79
CA THR A 105 -36.60 -10.23 -22.70
C THR A 105 -38.07 -10.40 -23.05
N LYS A 106 -38.98 -9.68 -22.37
CA LYS A 106 -40.40 -9.66 -22.75
C LYS A 106 -40.68 -8.52 -23.75
N PRO A 107 -41.75 -8.62 -24.55
CA PRO A 107 -42.11 -7.57 -25.51
C PRO A 107 -42.37 -6.19 -24.89
N ASP A 108 -42.77 -6.14 -23.62
CA ASP A 108 -43.05 -4.93 -22.85
C ASP A 108 -41.84 -4.40 -22.06
N ALA A 109 -40.66 -5.02 -22.21
CA ALA A 109 -39.45 -4.54 -21.55
C ALA A 109 -39.03 -3.15 -22.10
N PRO A 110 -38.61 -2.22 -21.25
CA PRO A 110 -38.01 -0.95 -21.69
C PRO A 110 -36.82 -1.21 -22.63
N ALA A 111 -36.62 -0.39 -23.66
CA ALA A 111 -35.53 -0.58 -24.63
C ALA A 111 -34.13 -0.55 -23.98
N THR A 112 -33.99 0.23 -22.91
CA THR A 112 -32.79 0.31 -22.08
C THR A 112 -33.17 0.20 -20.60
N MET A 113 -32.29 -0.41 -19.81
CA MET A 113 -32.39 -0.47 -18.36
C MET A 113 -31.07 -0.03 -17.73
N LYS A 114 -31.15 0.57 -16.54
CA LYS A 114 -29.98 0.95 -15.76
C LYS A 114 -29.28 -0.29 -15.23
N LEU A 115 -28.04 -0.51 -15.65
CA LEU A 115 -27.12 -1.48 -15.08
C LEU A 115 -26.50 -0.90 -13.82
N THR A 116 -26.56 -1.63 -12.71
CA THR A 116 -25.91 -1.27 -11.44
C THR A 116 -25.08 -2.43 -10.93
N GLY A 117 -23.79 -2.19 -10.71
CA GLY A 117 -22.87 -3.06 -10.01
C GLY A 117 -22.56 -2.53 -8.62
N THR A 118 -22.34 -3.42 -7.64
CA THR A 118 -21.92 -3.04 -6.29
C THR A 118 -20.78 -3.93 -5.82
N LEU A 119 -19.66 -3.32 -5.39
CA LEU A 119 -18.49 -3.99 -4.85
C LEU A 119 -18.09 -3.32 -3.53
N HIS A 120 -18.47 -3.91 -2.39
CA HIS A 120 -18.12 -3.42 -1.04
C HIS A 120 -18.26 -1.89 -0.85
N GLY A 121 -19.39 -1.33 -1.30
CA GLY A 121 -19.68 0.10 -1.21
C GLY A 121 -19.31 0.90 -2.47
N LEU A 122 -18.49 0.38 -3.38
CA LEU A 122 -18.27 0.96 -4.70
C LEU A 122 -19.49 0.71 -5.59
N THR A 123 -19.99 1.75 -6.28
CA THR A 123 -21.16 1.69 -7.16
C THR A 123 -20.75 1.96 -8.61
N ILE A 124 -21.19 1.07 -9.50
CA ILE A 124 -20.93 1.13 -10.93
C ILE A 124 -22.27 1.27 -11.64
N GLU A 125 -22.43 2.29 -12.48
CA GLU A 125 -23.69 2.55 -13.18
C GLU A 125 -23.49 2.76 -14.67
N GLY A 126 -24.38 2.21 -15.49
CA GLY A 126 -24.42 2.43 -16.93
C GLY A 126 -25.79 2.09 -17.50
N ASP A 127 -25.98 2.33 -18.79
CA ASP A 127 -27.22 2.00 -19.49
C ASP A 127 -27.01 0.76 -20.36
N CYS A 128 -27.90 -0.21 -20.21
CA CYS A 128 -27.83 -1.49 -20.89
C CYS A 128 -29.03 -1.66 -21.83
N PRO A 129 -28.81 -1.92 -23.12
CA PRO A 129 -29.89 -2.36 -24.00
C PRO A 129 -30.50 -3.67 -23.51
N THR A 130 -31.82 -3.83 -23.67
CA THR A 130 -32.56 -5.04 -23.24
C THR A 130 -32.92 -5.98 -24.40
N ALA A 131 -32.52 -5.63 -25.62
CA ALA A 131 -32.68 -6.50 -26.77
C ALA A 131 -31.89 -7.81 -26.56
N LEU A 132 -32.41 -8.92 -27.08
CA LEU A 132 -31.68 -10.21 -27.02
C LEU A 132 -30.33 -10.10 -27.73
N GLY A 133 -29.29 -10.69 -27.13
CA GLY A 133 -27.94 -10.73 -27.71
C GLY A 133 -26.85 -10.17 -26.80
N GLU A 134 -25.65 -10.02 -27.35
CA GLU A 134 -24.49 -9.45 -26.65
C GLU A 134 -24.47 -7.93 -26.75
N HIS A 135 -24.09 -7.29 -25.65
CA HIS A 135 -23.99 -5.83 -25.54
C HIS A 135 -22.67 -5.45 -24.90
N GLN A 136 -22.05 -4.41 -25.45
CA GLN A 136 -20.93 -3.71 -24.84
C GLN A 136 -21.46 -2.45 -24.17
N VAL A 137 -21.32 -2.38 -22.85
CA VAL A 137 -21.79 -1.27 -22.03
C VAL A 137 -20.58 -0.53 -21.45
N THR A 138 -20.58 0.79 -21.57
CA THR A 138 -19.63 1.65 -20.85
C THR A 138 -20.32 2.19 -19.61
N ALA A 139 -19.96 1.64 -18.45
CA ALA A 139 -20.42 2.09 -17.15
C ALA A 139 -19.42 3.05 -16.48
N THR A 140 -19.83 3.66 -15.38
CA THR A 140 -19.07 4.65 -14.62
C THR A 140 -19.09 4.30 -13.14
N VAL A 141 -17.95 4.41 -12.47
CA VAL A 141 -17.88 4.37 -11.01
C VAL A 141 -18.36 5.72 -10.46
N THR A 142 -19.51 5.75 -9.79
CA THR A 142 -20.21 6.99 -9.44
C THR A 142 -19.79 7.58 -8.10
N ASN A 143 -19.16 6.77 -7.24
CA ASN A 143 -18.82 7.15 -5.87
C ASN A 143 -17.36 6.84 -5.50
N LEU A 144 -16.42 7.09 -6.42
CA LEU A 144 -14.99 7.06 -6.08
C LEU A 144 -14.72 7.95 -4.84
N PRO A 145 -13.88 7.51 -3.90
CA PRO A 145 -13.50 8.31 -2.74
C PRO A 145 -12.41 9.34 -3.08
N ASP A 146 -12.27 10.36 -2.23
CA ASP A 146 -11.13 11.31 -2.24
C ASP A 146 -9.94 10.84 -1.38
N THR A 147 -9.95 9.56 -0.97
CA THR A 147 -8.92 8.93 -0.14
C THR A 147 -8.41 7.66 -0.79
N LEU A 148 -7.22 7.21 -0.38
CA LEU A 148 -6.74 5.87 -0.68
C LEU A 148 -7.78 4.82 -0.26
N ALA A 149 -8.13 3.92 -1.17
CA ALA A 149 -9.10 2.86 -0.90
C ALA A 149 -8.75 1.57 -1.66
N TYR A 150 -9.23 0.46 -1.13
CA TYR A 150 -9.04 -0.87 -1.68
C TYR A 150 -10.36 -1.63 -1.62
N TYR A 151 -10.87 -2.03 -2.78
CA TYR A 151 -12.10 -2.77 -2.91
C TYR A 151 -11.81 -4.12 -3.54
N HIS A 152 -12.19 -5.21 -2.87
CA HIS A 152 -12.02 -6.55 -3.41
C HIS A 152 -13.14 -7.47 -2.90
N GLY A 153 -13.50 -8.48 -3.69
CA GLY A 153 -14.55 -9.44 -3.34
C GLY A 153 -15.57 -9.62 -4.45
N ASP A 154 -16.73 -10.15 -4.11
CA ASP A 154 -17.77 -10.47 -5.09
C ASP A 154 -18.65 -9.24 -5.34
N ALA A 155 -18.71 -8.82 -6.61
CA ALA A 155 -19.60 -7.78 -7.05
C ALA A 155 -20.94 -8.36 -7.50
N SER A 156 -22.02 -7.76 -7.02
CA SER A 156 -23.39 -8.09 -7.43
C SER A 156 -23.87 -7.13 -8.51
N TRP A 157 -24.68 -7.62 -9.45
CA TRP A 157 -25.13 -6.87 -10.61
C TRP A 157 -26.64 -6.96 -10.80
N LYS A 158 -27.26 -5.84 -11.19
CA LYS A 158 -28.69 -5.76 -11.48
C LYS A 158 -28.98 -4.84 -12.65
N LEU A 159 -30.05 -5.15 -13.37
CA LEU A 159 -30.76 -4.23 -14.25
C LEU A 159 -31.97 -3.68 -13.51
N SER A 160 -32.24 -2.40 -13.65
CA SER A 160 -33.44 -1.76 -13.11
C SER A 160 -33.98 -0.69 -14.04
N ASP A 161 -35.30 -0.52 -14.05
CA ASP A 161 -35.96 0.62 -14.67
C ASP A 161 -36.75 1.39 -13.61
N ALA A 162 -36.46 2.67 -13.46
CA ALA A 162 -37.09 3.53 -12.47
C ALA A 162 -38.55 3.84 -12.82
N ALA A 163 -38.89 3.88 -14.12
CA ALA A 163 -40.24 4.24 -14.57
C ALA A 163 -41.26 3.13 -14.28
N THR A 164 -40.88 1.88 -14.53
CA THR A 164 -41.74 0.71 -14.30
C THR A 164 -41.52 0.03 -12.94
N GLY A 165 -40.43 0.37 -12.23
CA GLY A 165 -40.02 -0.32 -11.00
C GLY A 165 -39.50 -1.74 -11.22
N LEU A 166 -39.29 -2.14 -12.48
CA LEU A 166 -38.79 -3.48 -12.82
C LEU A 166 -37.33 -3.63 -12.43
N SER A 167 -36.96 -4.83 -11.96
CA SER A 167 -35.58 -5.19 -11.72
C SER A 167 -35.29 -6.66 -12.02
N ALA A 168 -34.07 -6.92 -12.50
CA ALA A 168 -33.56 -8.26 -12.76
C ALA A 168 -32.12 -8.38 -12.27
N ALA A 169 -31.80 -9.49 -11.61
CA ALA A 169 -30.40 -9.81 -11.28
C ALA A 169 -29.63 -10.19 -12.56
N VAL A 170 -28.38 -9.77 -12.64
CA VAL A 170 -27.45 -10.17 -13.70
C VAL A 170 -26.46 -11.16 -13.10
N THR A 171 -26.27 -12.31 -13.75
CA THR A 171 -25.45 -13.42 -13.25
C THR A 171 -24.22 -13.66 -14.12
N PRO A 172 -23.13 -14.25 -13.63
CA PRO A 172 -22.86 -14.55 -12.23
C PRO A 172 -22.50 -13.28 -11.44
N ALA A 173 -22.36 -13.42 -10.12
CA ALA A 173 -21.56 -12.46 -9.36
C ALA A 173 -20.10 -12.53 -9.85
N THR A 174 -19.39 -11.41 -9.81
CA THR A 174 -18.03 -11.32 -10.36
C THR A 174 -17.04 -11.00 -9.26
N ARG A 175 -16.01 -11.83 -9.06
CA ARG A 175 -14.94 -11.50 -8.11
C ARG A 175 -13.99 -10.49 -8.72
N LEU A 176 -13.89 -9.32 -8.09
CA LEU A 176 -13.16 -8.16 -8.59
C LEU A 176 -12.18 -7.63 -7.54
N GLU A 177 -11.18 -6.90 -8.01
CA GLU A 177 -10.22 -6.18 -7.17
C GLU A 177 -9.83 -4.86 -7.84
N VAL A 178 -9.85 -3.78 -7.07
CA VAL A 178 -9.48 -2.45 -7.54
C VAL A 178 -8.92 -1.57 -6.42
N PHE A 179 -7.88 -0.81 -6.76
CA PHE A 179 -7.25 0.18 -5.87
C PHE A 179 -7.63 1.60 -6.27
N VAL A 180 -7.68 2.52 -5.30
CA VAL A 180 -7.84 3.97 -5.54
C VAL A 180 -6.60 4.68 -5.00
N LEU A 181 -5.87 5.37 -5.87
CA LEU A 181 -4.55 5.96 -5.59
C LEU A 181 -4.62 7.50 -5.57
N LEU A 182 -3.71 8.15 -4.84
CA LEU A 182 -3.68 9.61 -4.72
C LEU A 182 -3.25 10.30 -6.01
N ASP A 183 -2.41 9.65 -6.81
CA ASP A 183 -2.00 10.10 -8.14
C ASP A 183 -1.49 8.90 -8.95
N ARG A 184 -1.05 9.16 -10.18
CA ARG A 184 -0.37 8.17 -11.01
C ARG A 184 0.96 7.78 -10.36
N PRO A 185 1.19 6.49 -10.10
CA PRO A 185 2.48 6.01 -9.63
C PRO A 185 3.60 6.42 -10.59
N GLY A 186 4.72 6.85 -10.01
CA GLY A 186 5.91 7.28 -10.75
C GLY A 186 7.03 6.23 -10.69
N MET A 187 8.26 6.68 -10.91
CA MET A 187 9.46 5.91 -10.59
C MET A 187 9.37 5.42 -9.14
N PRO A 188 9.70 4.15 -8.85
CA PRO A 188 10.42 3.21 -9.71
C PRO A 188 9.55 2.29 -10.59
N PHE A 189 8.23 2.51 -10.70
CA PHE A 189 7.29 1.59 -11.35
C PHE A 189 7.08 1.84 -12.86
N GLY A 190 8.15 1.86 -13.64
CA GLY A 190 8.12 2.29 -15.05
C GLY A 190 7.02 1.65 -15.91
N ALA A 191 6.82 0.33 -15.84
CA ALA A 191 5.82 -0.40 -16.64
C ALA A 191 4.39 -0.37 -16.06
N GLY A 192 4.20 0.22 -14.88
CA GLY A 192 2.97 0.19 -14.11
C GLY A 192 3.18 -0.33 -12.69
N VAL A 193 2.35 0.15 -11.77
CA VAL A 193 2.47 -0.16 -10.34
C VAL A 193 2.19 -1.62 -10.05
N TRP A 194 2.96 -2.20 -9.14
CA TRP A 194 2.83 -3.61 -8.79
C TRP A 194 1.61 -3.83 -7.90
N ALA A 195 0.74 -4.77 -8.29
CA ALA A 195 -0.37 -5.23 -7.46
C ALA A 195 0.12 -5.72 -6.09
N GLU A 196 1.28 -6.36 -6.06
CA GLU A 196 1.96 -6.85 -4.86
C GLU A 196 2.28 -5.73 -3.87
N ALA A 197 2.86 -4.62 -4.36
CA ALA A 197 3.16 -3.45 -3.54
C ALA A 197 1.89 -2.78 -3.02
N LEU A 198 0.85 -2.66 -3.86
CA LEU A 198 -0.43 -2.10 -3.44
C LEU A 198 -1.09 -2.95 -2.36
N ARG A 199 -1.16 -4.28 -2.54
CA ARG A 199 -1.70 -5.19 -1.51
C ARG A 199 -0.94 -5.08 -0.21
N PHE A 200 0.39 -5.03 -0.28
CA PHE A 200 1.24 -4.84 0.89
C PHE A 200 0.88 -3.54 1.63
N LEU A 201 0.80 -2.42 0.92
CA LEU A 201 0.46 -1.11 1.48
C LEU A 201 -0.93 -1.08 2.13
N PHE A 202 -1.95 -1.58 1.44
CA PHE A 202 -3.32 -1.55 1.93
C PHE A 202 -3.57 -2.53 3.08
N LYS A 203 -2.98 -3.73 3.03
CA LYS A 203 -3.22 -4.78 4.05
C LYS A 203 -2.29 -4.71 5.25
N ARG A 204 -1.07 -4.16 5.10
CA ARG A 204 -0.05 -4.14 6.17
C ARG A 204 0.26 -2.75 6.67
N ALA A 205 0.54 -1.81 5.78
CA ALA A 205 0.83 -0.41 6.15
C ALA A 205 -0.46 0.41 6.42
N SER A 206 -1.64 -0.20 6.29
CA SER A 206 -2.94 0.40 6.62
C SER A 206 -3.16 1.79 6.00
N VAL A 207 -2.72 1.97 4.75
CA VAL A 207 -2.77 3.29 4.05
C VAL A 207 -4.18 3.74 3.69
N ALA A 208 -5.17 2.84 3.76
CA ALA A 208 -6.58 3.15 3.51
C ALA A 208 -7.05 4.38 4.31
N GLY A 209 -7.89 5.20 3.68
CA GLY A 209 -8.43 6.43 4.25
C GLY A 209 -7.48 7.63 4.24
N ALA A 210 -6.22 7.49 3.85
CA ALA A 210 -5.34 8.65 3.71
C ALA A 210 -5.76 9.52 2.52
N ALA A 211 -6.01 10.81 2.76
CA ALA A 211 -6.47 11.78 1.76
C ALA A 211 -5.32 12.57 1.10
N THR A 212 -4.15 12.61 1.73
CA THR A 212 -3.03 13.46 1.31
C THR A 212 -1.73 12.67 1.20
N ALA A 213 -0.81 13.16 0.37
CA ALA A 213 0.52 12.57 0.24
C ALA A 213 1.24 12.50 1.59
N LYS A 214 1.17 13.57 2.38
CA LYS A 214 1.73 13.65 3.73
C LYS A 214 1.18 12.56 4.66
N ALA A 215 -0.14 12.40 4.74
CA ALA A 215 -0.74 11.39 5.60
C ALA A 215 -0.41 9.97 5.14
N ALA A 216 -0.33 9.74 3.83
CA ALA A 216 -0.01 8.43 3.27
C ALA A 216 1.47 8.06 3.47
N ILE A 217 2.42 8.97 3.21
CA ILE A 217 3.85 8.67 3.41
C ILE A 217 4.18 8.47 4.89
N ALA A 218 3.59 9.25 5.80
CA ALA A 218 3.79 9.04 7.23
C ALA A 218 3.39 7.62 7.66
N LYS A 219 2.25 7.09 7.18
CA LYS A 219 1.84 5.69 7.41
C LYS A 219 2.84 4.67 6.83
N VAL A 220 3.41 4.96 5.66
CA VAL A 220 4.45 4.11 5.05
C VAL A 220 5.71 4.12 5.92
N THR A 221 6.20 5.30 6.30
CA THR A 221 7.36 5.48 7.18
C THR A 221 7.17 4.79 8.52
N ASP A 222 6.02 4.99 9.18
CA ASP A 222 5.63 4.33 10.43
C ASP A 222 5.64 2.81 10.30
N TYR A 223 5.05 2.29 9.22
CA TYR A 223 5.03 0.86 8.99
C TYR A 223 6.45 0.32 8.74
N CYS A 224 7.27 0.97 7.90
CA CYS A 224 8.64 0.56 7.65
C CYS A 224 9.49 0.52 8.95
N HIS A 225 9.26 1.46 9.88
CA HIS A 225 9.94 1.51 11.17
C HIS A 225 9.40 0.49 12.20
N HIS A 226 8.10 0.53 12.50
CA HIS A 226 7.49 -0.27 13.57
C HIS A 226 6.84 -1.57 13.07
N GLY A 227 6.02 -1.46 12.03
CA GLY A 227 5.10 -2.53 11.60
C GLY A 227 5.75 -3.63 10.77
N HIS A 228 6.83 -3.31 10.06
CA HIS A 228 7.49 -4.23 9.14
C HIS A 228 8.25 -5.30 9.91
N GLY A 229 8.77 -5.03 11.11
CA GLY A 229 9.52 -6.00 11.91
C GLY A 229 10.83 -6.45 11.25
N LEU A 230 11.51 -5.51 10.60
CA LEU A 230 12.93 -5.59 10.24
C LEU A 230 13.76 -4.94 11.36
N ARG A 231 15.07 -5.21 11.42
CA ARG A 231 15.98 -4.61 12.41
C ARG A 231 17.23 -4.04 11.78
N TYR A 232 17.78 -3.00 12.38
CA TYR A 232 18.99 -2.36 11.89
C TYR A 232 20.22 -3.32 11.93
N ASP A 233 21.10 -3.21 10.93
CA ASP A 233 22.41 -3.85 10.92
C ASP A 233 23.35 -3.15 11.93
N THR A 234 23.42 -3.71 13.12
CA THR A 234 24.20 -3.17 14.24
C THR A 234 25.66 -3.62 14.25
N ILE A 235 26.13 -4.29 13.19
CA ILE A 235 27.53 -4.73 13.05
C ILE A 235 28.28 -3.79 12.12
N SER A 236 27.78 -3.60 10.90
CA SER A 236 28.50 -2.83 9.87
C SER A 236 27.65 -1.76 9.20
N GLY A 237 26.33 -1.76 9.42
CA GLY A 237 25.42 -0.86 8.71
C GLY A 237 25.31 -1.19 7.22
N ALA A 238 25.52 -2.44 6.82
CA ALA A 238 25.45 -2.86 5.42
C ALA A 238 24.02 -2.83 4.88
N ALA A 239 23.89 -2.60 3.57
CA ALA A 239 22.59 -2.70 2.89
C ALA A 239 22.31 -4.17 2.55
N HIS A 240 21.08 -4.60 2.78
CA HIS A 240 20.61 -5.98 2.57
C HIS A 240 19.57 -6.10 1.46
N PHE A 241 19.06 -4.98 0.94
CA PHE A 241 18.07 -4.96 -0.15
C PHE A 241 18.50 -4.07 -1.34
N GLY A 242 19.80 -3.76 -1.41
CA GLY A 242 20.41 -2.95 -2.46
C GLY A 242 20.11 -1.45 -2.35
N GLY A 243 19.66 -0.96 -1.19
CA GLY A 243 19.29 0.44 -0.99
C GLY A 243 20.41 1.44 -1.30
N ASP A 244 21.67 1.05 -1.04
CA ASP A 244 22.87 1.86 -1.24
C ASP A 244 23.12 2.20 -2.72
N TYR A 245 22.90 1.23 -3.60
CA TYR A 245 22.92 1.43 -5.05
C TYR A 245 21.60 2.04 -5.55
N ALA A 246 20.48 1.62 -4.97
CA ALA A 246 19.14 2.03 -5.39
C ALA A 246 18.93 3.53 -5.34
N MET A 247 19.31 4.19 -4.24
CA MET A 247 19.06 5.62 -4.06
C MET A 247 19.76 6.49 -5.12
N ALA A 248 20.84 6.00 -5.74
CA ALA A 248 21.55 6.66 -6.84
C ALA A 248 20.94 6.38 -8.22
N GLY A 249 19.66 6.01 -8.30
CA GLY A 249 18.98 5.58 -9.53
C GLY A 249 19.21 4.10 -9.88
N GLY A 250 19.71 3.31 -8.93
CA GLY A 250 19.92 1.88 -9.09
C GLY A 250 18.67 1.03 -8.89
N LYS A 251 18.88 -0.26 -8.61
CA LYS A 251 17.83 -1.26 -8.36
C LYS A 251 17.61 -1.47 -6.87
N PHE A 252 16.36 -1.51 -6.44
CA PHE A 252 15.94 -1.91 -5.10
C PHE A 252 15.19 -3.24 -5.13
N GLU A 253 15.57 -4.17 -4.26
CA GLU A 253 14.97 -5.51 -4.14
C GLU A 253 13.67 -5.47 -3.35
N LEU A 254 12.68 -4.72 -3.86
CA LEU A 254 11.43 -4.42 -3.16
C LEU A 254 10.65 -5.69 -2.83
N MET A 255 10.63 -6.69 -3.72
CA MET A 255 9.92 -7.94 -3.44
C MET A 255 10.54 -8.65 -2.23
N SER A 256 11.86 -8.79 -2.22
CA SER A 256 12.61 -9.40 -1.13
C SER A 256 12.42 -8.65 0.18
N TYR A 257 12.45 -7.30 0.14
CA TYR A 257 12.17 -6.45 1.30
C TYR A 257 10.77 -6.73 1.88
N MET A 258 9.72 -6.64 1.05
CA MET A 258 8.33 -6.87 1.49
C MET A 258 8.11 -8.28 2.04
N GLN A 259 8.81 -9.28 1.48
CA GLN A 259 8.71 -10.67 1.88
C GLN A 259 9.66 -11.06 3.01
N LYS A 260 10.56 -10.16 3.43
CA LYS A 260 11.64 -10.43 4.39
C LYS A 260 12.50 -11.63 3.98
N ARG A 261 12.84 -11.70 2.70
CA ARG A 261 13.65 -12.78 2.13
C ARG A 261 15.08 -12.32 1.90
N PRO A 262 16.07 -13.16 2.22
CA PRO A 262 17.45 -12.86 1.87
C PRO A 262 17.62 -12.85 0.35
N LEU A 263 18.54 -12.02 -0.15
CA LEU A 263 18.85 -11.92 -1.57
C LEU A 263 19.66 -13.12 -2.07
N THR A 264 20.46 -13.72 -1.19
CA THR A 264 21.25 -14.91 -1.54
C THR A 264 20.75 -16.14 -0.77
N PRO A 265 20.64 -17.32 -1.41
CA PRO A 265 20.26 -18.56 -0.71
C PRO A 265 21.22 -18.94 0.42
N SER A 266 22.48 -18.52 0.33
CA SER A 266 23.52 -18.74 1.34
C SER A 266 23.37 -17.82 2.56
N GLY A 267 22.51 -16.79 2.51
CA GLY A 267 22.42 -15.77 3.55
C GLY A 267 23.70 -14.96 3.73
N THR A 268 24.58 -14.97 2.73
CA THR A 268 25.79 -14.14 2.71
C THR A 268 25.42 -12.78 2.16
N SER A 269 25.55 -11.73 2.97
CA SER A 269 25.41 -10.38 2.43
C SER A 269 26.58 -10.09 1.47
N SER A 270 26.36 -9.18 0.52
CA SER A 270 27.41 -8.67 -0.36
C SER A 270 28.48 -7.85 0.38
N HIS A 271 28.27 -7.58 1.67
CA HIS A 271 29.12 -6.76 2.51
C HIS A 271 29.84 -7.62 3.56
N ALA A 272 31.15 -7.44 3.70
CA ALA A 272 31.96 -8.27 4.58
C ALA A 272 31.44 -8.26 6.04
N GLY A 273 31.11 -9.45 6.55
CA GLY A 273 30.81 -9.67 7.97
C GLY A 273 29.34 -9.63 8.38
N ALA A 274 28.40 -9.25 7.50
CA ALA A 274 26.97 -9.28 7.80
C ALA A 274 26.30 -10.53 7.22
N THR A 275 25.44 -11.19 8.01
CA THR A 275 24.55 -12.26 7.53
C THR A 275 23.28 -11.63 6.98
N ASP A 276 22.97 -11.91 5.72
CA ASP A 276 21.68 -11.57 5.13
C ASP A 276 20.66 -12.64 5.55
N ASP A 277 19.84 -12.30 6.55
CA ASP A 277 18.77 -13.14 7.05
C ASP A 277 17.39 -12.74 6.51
N GLY A 278 17.35 -11.81 5.54
CA GLY A 278 16.13 -11.19 5.03
C GLY A 278 15.38 -10.33 6.04
N LYS A 279 15.92 -10.12 7.25
CA LYS A 279 15.27 -9.35 8.34
C LYS A 279 16.12 -8.20 8.85
N THR A 280 17.26 -7.96 8.21
CA THR A 280 18.23 -6.94 8.57
C THR A 280 18.20 -5.83 7.52
N VAL A 281 18.32 -4.58 7.94
CA VAL A 281 18.27 -3.39 7.07
C VAL A 281 19.26 -2.35 7.54
N ASN A 282 19.57 -1.37 6.69
CA ASN A 282 20.19 -0.12 7.12
C ASN A 282 19.38 1.11 6.71
N CYS A 283 19.99 2.29 6.81
CA CYS A 283 19.38 3.57 6.44
C CYS A 283 19.03 3.64 4.95
N TYR A 284 19.86 3.08 4.07
CA TYR A 284 19.59 3.07 2.63
C TYR A 284 18.41 2.20 2.25
N ASP A 285 18.30 1.01 2.85
CA ASP A 285 17.18 0.09 2.61
C ASP A 285 15.87 0.73 3.08
N GLN A 286 15.88 1.36 4.26
CA GLN A 286 14.71 2.07 4.80
C GLN A 286 14.31 3.28 3.95
N ALA A 287 15.26 4.12 3.54
CA ALA A 287 15.00 5.25 2.67
C ALA A 287 14.41 4.80 1.32
N SER A 288 15.00 3.74 0.72
CA SER A 288 14.57 3.19 -0.57
C SER A 288 13.22 2.48 -0.47
N ALA A 289 12.90 1.84 0.66
CA ALA A 289 11.60 1.26 0.93
C ALA A 289 10.51 2.32 1.06
N VAL A 290 10.71 3.36 1.88
CA VAL A 290 9.76 4.46 2.02
C VAL A 290 9.55 5.15 0.68
N PHE A 291 10.62 5.44 -0.06
CA PHE A 291 10.56 6.01 -1.40
C PHE A 291 9.69 5.16 -2.35
N SER A 292 10.03 3.87 -2.48
CA SER A 292 9.37 2.97 -3.44
C SER A 292 7.91 2.73 -3.06
N LEU A 293 7.61 2.50 -1.79
CA LEU A 293 6.25 2.24 -1.34
C LEU A 293 5.36 3.48 -1.41
N ALA A 294 5.88 4.67 -1.09
CA ALA A 294 5.13 5.91 -1.28
C ALA A 294 4.88 6.20 -2.77
N ALA A 295 5.88 5.96 -3.64
CA ALA A 295 5.73 6.12 -5.09
C ALA A 295 4.63 5.24 -5.69
N ALA A 296 4.39 4.04 -5.13
CA ALA A 296 3.29 3.16 -5.55
C ALA A 296 1.90 3.78 -5.34
N LEU A 297 1.78 4.76 -4.44
CA LEU A 297 0.54 5.47 -4.13
C LEU A 297 0.34 6.75 -4.95
N GLY A 298 1.29 7.05 -5.87
CA GLY A 298 1.31 8.31 -6.61
C GLY A 298 1.96 9.48 -5.87
N ILE A 299 2.73 9.19 -4.82
CA ILE A 299 3.50 10.21 -4.08
C ILE A 299 4.84 10.39 -4.78
N LYS A 300 5.40 11.61 -4.77
CA LYS A 300 6.72 11.91 -5.31
C LYS A 300 7.71 12.20 -4.16
N PRO A 301 8.20 11.16 -3.46
CA PRO A 301 9.23 11.34 -2.44
C PRO A 301 10.58 11.66 -3.09
N GLY A 302 11.51 12.18 -2.30
CA GLY A 302 12.94 12.19 -2.60
C GLY A 302 13.73 11.46 -1.52
N ILE A 303 15.04 11.38 -1.67
CA ILE A 303 15.95 10.80 -0.68
C ILE A 303 17.05 11.81 -0.36
N TYR A 304 17.25 12.11 0.92
CA TYR A 304 18.41 12.84 1.39
C TYR A 304 19.51 11.88 1.81
N PHE A 305 20.74 12.27 1.52
CA PHE A 305 21.95 11.57 1.93
C PHE A 305 22.95 12.55 2.55
N GLN A 306 23.56 12.12 3.65
CA GLN A 306 24.49 12.93 4.44
C GLN A 306 25.77 12.15 4.70
N ASN A 307 26.91 12.74 4.37
CA ASN A 307 28.22 12.17 4.61
C ASN A 307 29.23 13.31 4.90
N PRO A 308 29.73 13.45 6.14
CA PRO A 308 29.47 12.58 7.30
C PRO A 308 28.08 12.79 7.93
N PHE A 309 27.70 11.89 8.86
CA PHE A 309 26.55 12.11 9.78
C PHE A 309 26.99 12.22 11.24
N GLY A 310 27.67 11.20 11.77
CA GLY A 310 28.29 11.23 13.10
C GLY A 310 27.55 10.47 14.20
N PHE A 311 27.79 10.86 15.44
CA PHE A 311 27.13 10.33 16.63
C PHE A 311 25.70 10.84 16.74
N ILE A 312 24.78 9.98 17.15
CA ILE A 312 23.36 10.31 17.29
C ILE A 312 22.96 10.49 18.76
N ASN A 313 22.09 11.46 19.04
CA ASN A 313 21.35 11.48 20.29
C ASN A 313 20.50 10.21 20.41
N SER A 314 19.99 9.91 21.61
CA SER A 314 19.12 8.75 21.78
C SER A 314 17.86 8.91 20.93
N THR A 315 17.69 8.03 19.96
CA THR A 315 16.51 7.91 19.10
C THR A 315 16.06 6.46 19.04
N ASN A 316 14.88 6.21 18.48
CA ASN A 316 14.43 4.87 18.21
C ASN A 316 15.05 4.38 16.89
N LEU A 317 15.95 3.40 16.97
CA LEU A 317 16.54 2.76 15.81
C LEU A 317 15.69 1.56 15.40
N VAL A 318 15.42 1.42 14.09
CA VAL A 318 14.50 0.41 13.55
C VAL A 318 14.77 -0.99 14.08
N GLY A 319 13.75 -1.60 14.70
CA GLY A 319 13.80 -2.94 15.31
C GLY A 319 14.71 -3.08 16.54
N ILE A 320 15.34 -2.00 17.01
CA ILE A 320 16.21 -1.97 18.20
C ILE A 320 15.55 -1.18 19.34
N GLY A 321 14.88 -0.06 19.02
CA GLY A 321 14.35 0.88 20.01
C GLY A 321 15.40 1.92 20.42
N ALA A 322 15.36 2.38 21.67
CA ALA A 322 16.23 3.45 22.17
C ALA A 322 17.72 3.13 21.94
N CYS A 323 18.38 3.96 21.14
CA CYS A 323 19.75 3.77 20.70
C CYS A 323 20.47 5.11 20.49
N ASN A 324 21.70 5.19 20.96
CA ASN A 324 22.64 6.28 20.64
C ASN A 324 24.02 5.76 20.19
N ASN A 325 24.08 4.45 19.87
CA ASN A 325 25.26 3.66 19.60
C ASN A 325 24.93 2.58 18.55
N PRO A 326 24.75 2.96 17.27
CA PRO A 326 24.11 2.11 16.27
C PRO A 326 24.87 0.83 15.92
N PHE A 327 26.19 0.79 16.10
CA PHE A 327 27.03 -0.36 15.80
C PHE A 327 27.49 -1.10 17.06
N PHE A 328 26.66 -1.13 18.11
CA PHE A 328 27.02 -1.74 19.39
C PHE A 328 27.40 -3.23 19.31
N SER A 329 26.86 -3.98 18.33
CA SER A 329 27.20 -5.40 18.16
C SER A 329 28.63 -5.58 17.63
N SER A 330 29.20 -4.60 16.94
CA SER A 330 30.57 -4.65 16.42
C SER A 330 31.64 -4.68 17.52
N ASN A 331 31.33 -4.12 18.69
CA ASN A 331 32.26 -3.99 19.81
C ASN A 331 31.73 -4.59 21.13
N GLY A 332 30.59 -5.29 21.08
CA GLY A 332 29.97 -5.95 22.23
C GLY A 332 29.40 -5.00 23.29
N SER A 333 29.15 -3.73 22.95
CA SER A 333 28.53 -2.76 23.85
C SER A 333 26.99 -2.82 23.80
N THR A 334 26.32 -1.91 24.51
CA THR A 334 24.86 -1.82 24.55
C THR A 334 24.32 -0.77 23.55
N PRO A 335 23.06 -0.88 23.10
CA PRO A 335 22.45 0.09 22.18
C PRO A 335 22.44 1.54 22.71
N THR A 336 22.40 1.69 24.03
CA THR A 336 22.51 2.97 24.72
C THR A 336 23.74 2.96 25.63
N VAL A 337 24.59 3.97 25.50
CA VAL A 337 25.78 4.20 26.34
C VAL A 337 25.88 5.67 26.75
N ALA A 338 26.74 6.00 27.71
CA ALA A 338 27.03 7.40 28.04
C ALA A 338 27.57 8.16 26.81
N GLY A 339 27.21 9.43 26.63
CA GLY A 339 27.52 10.20 25.42
C GLY A 339 29.02 10.39 25.16
N ASP A 340 29.84 10.37 26.21
CA ASP A 340 31.29 10.45 26.18
C ASP A 340 31.99 9.09 26.27
N SER A 341 31.23 7.98 26.28
CA SER A 341 31.78 6.63 26.36
C SER A 341 32.69 6.33 25.16
N PRO A 342 33.90 5.78 25.38
CA PRO A 342 34.77 5.35 24.29
C PRO A 342 34.20 4.15 23.51
N ALA A 343 33.20 3.45 24.05
CA ALA A 343 32.53 2.33 23.38
C ALA A 343 31.42 2.78 22.41
N ARG A 344 31.13 4.09 22.35
CA ARG A 344 30.11 4.61 21.45
C ARG A 344 30.60 4.55 20.01
N THR A 345 29.69 4.24 19.11
CA THR A 345 29.89 4.17 17.67
C THR A 345 29.07 5.27 16.99
N SER A 346 29.52 5.68 15.80
CA SER A 346 28.93 6.77 15.02
C SER A 346 28.53 6.26 13.64
N PHE A 347 27.48 6.84 13.05
CA PHE A 347 27.20 6.65 11.63
C PHE A 347 28.27 7.36 10.78
N GLY A 348 28.83 6.65 9.79
CA GLY A 348 29.66 7.29 8.77
C GLY A 348 28.84 8.22 7.87
N ASN A 349 27.62 7.83 7.56
CA ASN A 349 26.67 8.55 6.73
C ASN A 349 25.23 8.17 7.12
N HIS A 350 24.24 8.89 6.62
CA HIS A 350 22.83 8.57 6.83
C HIS A 350 22.00 8.90 5.59
N ALA A 351 20.99 8.08 5.33
CA ALA A 351 20.02 8.29 4.25
C ALA A 351 18.60 8.14 4.77
N PHE A 352 17.70 9.01 4.32
CA PHE A 352 16.28 8.97 4.67
C PHE A 352 15.43 9.57 3.56
N ALA A 353 14.15 9.16 3.49
CA ALA A 353 13.22 9.71 2.51
C ALA A 353 12.74 11.11 2.94
N HIS A 354 12.19 11.87 2.00
CA HIS A 354 11.51 13.12 2.31
C HIS A 354 10.33 13.37 1.37
N LEU A 355 9.37 14.17 1.82
CA LEU A 355 8.29 14.71 1.01
C LEU A 355 8.35 16.23 1.02
N SER A 356 8.55 16.86 -0.13
CA SER A 356 8.63 18.34 -0.23
C SER A 356 9.60 18.94 0.80
N HIS A 357 10.81 18.37 0.86
CA HIS A 357 11.89 18.75 1.79
C HIS A 357 11.62 18.48 3.29
N LYS A 358 10.51 17.82 3.63
CA LYS A 358 10.20 17.37 4.99
C LYS A 358 10.66 15.95 5.24
N VAL A 359 11.29 15.71 6.38
CA VAL A 359 11.89 14.42 6.74
C VAL A 359 10.83 13.32 6.86
N GLU A 360 11.15 12.15 6.31
CA GLU A 360 10.44 10.88 6.45
C GLU A 360 11.48 9.76 6.70
N ASP A 361 11.95 9.68 7.95
CA ASP A 361 13.02 8.74 8.34
C ASP A 361 12.45 7.55 9.09
N ALA A 362 12.45 6.38 8.45
CA ALA A 362 12.06 5.10 9.04
C ALA A 362 13.22 4.35 9.70
N CYS A 363 14.46 4.80 9.56
CA CYS A 363 15.64 4.15 10.12
C CYS A 363 15.91 4.61 11.56
N ALA A 364 16.14 5.91 11.76
CA ALA A 364 16.48 6.50 13.05
C ALA A 364 15.31 7.36 13.58
N GLY A 365 14.10 6.77 13.64
CA GLY A 365 12.86 7.49 13.91
C GLY A 365 11.74 6.62 14.54
N PRO A 366 10.48 6.69 14.08
CA PRO A 366 10.06 7.38 12.87
C PRO A 366 10.02 8.90 13.06
N HIS A 367 10.52 9.62 12.07
CA HIS A 367 10.41 11.08 11.99
C HIS A 367 9.55 11.47 10.79
N HIS A 368 8.71 12.50 10.97
CA HIS A 368 7.79 12.98 9.94
C HIS A 368 7.69 14.49 9.97
N ASP A 369 7.50 15.09 8.79
CA ASP A 369 7.11 16.50 8.63
C ASP A 369 8.07 17.54 9.26
N GLU A 370 9.28 17.12 9.63
CA GLU A 370 10.30 17.98 10.22
C GLU A 370 11.08 18.71 9.12
N GLU A 371 11.47 19.96 9.38
CA GLU A 371 12.50 20.63 8.58
C GLU A 371 13.84 19.92 8.78
N VAL A 372 14.62 19.72 7.71
CA VAL A 372 15.89 18.99 7.76
C VAL A 372 16.83 19.52 8.86
N ARG A 373 16.98 20.85 8.97
CA ARG A 373 17.83 21.44 10.01
C ARG A 373 17.36 21.10 11.42
N ALA A 374 16.05 21.15 11.67
CA ALA A 374 15.48 20.85 12.99
C ALA A 374 15.72 19.38 13.35
N TYR A 375 15.46 18.48 12.40
CA TYR A 375 15.74 17.05 12.53
C TYR A 375 17.22 16.79 12.85
N LEU A 376 18.16 17.36 12.08
CA LEU A 376 19.59 17.14 12.33
C LEU A 376 20.05 17.66 13.69
N THR A 377 19.52 18.81 14.11
CA THR A 377 19.85 19.40 15.41
C THR A 377 19.42 18.50 16.56
N VAL A 378 18.27 17.83 16.43
CA VAL A 378 17.74 16.92 17.46
C VAL A 378 18.39 15.54 17.37
N SER A 379 18.63 15.03 16.17
CA SER A 379 19.10 13.66 15.95
C SER A 379 20.60 13.50 16.16
N ILE A 380 21.41 14.52 15.89
CA ILE A 380 22.87 14.43 15.97
C ILE A 380 23.38 14.94 17.32
N ASP A 381 24.23 14.16 17.97
CA ASP A 381 25.06 14.66 19.06
C ASP A 381 26.20 15.48 18.45
N ALA A 382 25.93 16.76 18.24
CA ALA A 382 26.86 17.67 17.59
C ALA A 382 28.16 17.82 18.39
N VAL A 383 28.14 17.70 19.72
CA VAL A 383 29.34 17.84 20.56
C VAL A 383 30.28 16.65 20.35
N ALA A 384 29.76 15.42 20.38
CA ALA A 384 30.57 14.24 20.12
C ALA A 384 31.07 14.18 18.67
N SER A 385 30.18 14.45 17.71
CA SER A 385 30.49 14.42 16.27
C SER A 385 31.53 15.45 15.87
N THR A 386 31.40 16.68 16.36
CA THR A 386 32.36 17.76 16.09
C THR A 386 33.75 17.43 16.64
N ARG A 387 33.83 16.85 17.86
CA ARG A 387 35.11 16.41 18.45
C ARG A 387 35.79 15.29 17.65
N GLN A 388 35.02 14.38 17.05
CA GLN A 388 35.57 13.32 16.19
C GLN A 388 36.05 13.92 14.86
N PHE A 389 35.23 14.77 14.24
CA PHE A 389 35.53 15.42 12.97
C PHE A 389 36.78 16.30 13.06
N ASN A 390 36.86 17.20 14.05
CA ASN A 390 38.03 18.06 14.25
C ASN A 390 39.32 17.26 14.46
N ARG A 391 39.26 16.12 15.16
CA ARG A 391 40.41 15.21 15.35
C ARG A 391 40.82 14.52 14.05
N ALA A 392 39.87 14.07 13.25
CA ALA A 392 40.15 13.41 11.97
C ALA A 392 40.69 14.39 10.91
N SER A 393 40.21 15.64 10.91
CA SER A 393 40.52 16.64 9.89
C SER A 393 41.65 17.62 10.26
N ASN A 394 42.16 17.59 11.50
CA ASN A 394 43.18 18.52 12.01
C ASN A 394 42.82 20.01 11.78
N LEU A 395 41.55 20.37 11.91
CA LEU A 395 41.08 21.74 11.65
C LEU A 395 41.58 22.73 12.72
N GLN A 396 42.05 23.89 12.26
CA GLN A 396 42.40 25.03 13.10
C GLN A 396 41.80 26.33 12.52
N PRO A 397 40.89 27.02 13.25
CA PRO A 397 40.32 26.63 14.54
C PRO A 397 39.38 25.40 14.43
N PRO A 398 39.14 24.66 15.54
CA PRO A 398 38.15 23.59 15.56
C PRO A 398 36.74 24.13 15.29
N LEU A 399 35.92 23.40 14.53
CA LEU A 399 34.50 23.73 14.37
C LEU A 399 33.77 23.71 15.72
N ALA A 400 32.81 24.63 15.90
CA ALA A 400 31.84 24.59 16.97
C ALA A 400 30.68 23.63 16.64
N PRO A 401 29.96 23.09 17.66
CA PRO A 401 28.84 22.17 17.41
C PRO A 401 27.74 22.70 16.49
N SER A 402 27.42 23.99 16.56
CA SER A 402 26.45 24.62 15.65
C SER A 402 26.96 24.70 14.21
N GLU A 403 28.26 24.92 14.01
CA GLU A 403 28.88 24.97 12.68
C GLU A 403 28.94 23.59 12.03
N TYR A 404 29.01 22.52 12.83
CA TYR A 404 28.92 21.15 12.34
C TYR A 404 27.57 20.85 11.68
N ILE A 405 26.45 21.30 12.28
CA ILE A 405 25.13 21.13 11.68
C ILE A 405 25.03 21.92 10.36
N GLU A 406 25.56 23.14 10.30
CA GLU A 406 25.60 23.91 9.06
C GLU A 406 26.45 23.21 7.99
N GLN A 407 27.59 22.61 8.38
CA GLN A 407 28.41 21.83 7.46
C GLN A 407 27.65 20.63 6.89
N ILE A 408 26.91 19.89 7.73
CA ILE A 408 26.06 18.77 7.27
C ILE A 408 24.94 19.26 6.35
N MET A 409 24.31 20.40 6.65
CA MET A 409 23.30 20.98 5.78
C MET A 409 23.88 21.31 4.40
N MET A 410 25.10 21.87 4.34
CA MET A 410 25.78 22.17 3.07
C MET A 410 26.21 20.92 2.29
N THR A 411 26.45 19.80 2.96
CA THR A 411 26.83 18.53 2.33
C THR A 411 25.66 17.57 2.12
N THR A 412 24.46 17.92 2.59
CA THR A 412 23.24 17.13 2.36
C THR A 412 22.94 17.14 0.87
N ARG A 413 22.89 15.94 0.28
CA ARG A 413 22.60 15.74 -1.14
C ARG A 413 21.20 15.16 -1.29
N GLU A 414 20.43 15.72 -2.20
CA GLU A 414 19.22 15.09 -2.68
C GLU A 414 19.59 14.11 -3.80
N PHE A 415 19.20 12.87 -3.63
CA PHE A 415 19.39 11.81 -4.59
C PHE A 415 18.15 11.67 -5.47
N PRO A 416 18.29 11.22 -6.75
CA PRO A 416 17.15 11.03 -7.65
C PRO A 416 16.16 9.97 -7.16
N GLY A 417 16.57 9.15 -6.18
CA GLY A 417 15.78 8.09 -5.59
C GLY A 417 15.98 6.75 -6.31
N VAL A 418 15.05 5.82 -6.06
CA VAL A 418 15.12 4.48 -6.63
C VAL A 418 14.82 4.51 -8.13
N GLY A 419 15.73 4.00 -8.95
CA GLY A 419 15.57 3.95 -10.40
C GLY A 419 14.68 2.80 -10.88
N THR A 420 14.77 1.64 -10.23
CA THR A 420 13.93 0.47 -10.57
C THR A 420 13.74 -0.41 -9.35
N VAL A 421 12.59 -1.08 -9.28
CA VAL A 421 12.32 -2.13 -8.31
C VAL A 421 12.30 -3.49 -8.99
N ILE A 422 12.81 -4.52 -8.32
CA ILE A 422 12.83 -5.91 -8.79
C ILE A 422 12.20 -6.91 -7.80
#